data_AF-A0A094KGX1-F1
#
_entry.id   AF-A0A094KGX1-F1
#
_cell.length_a   1.000
_cell.length_b   1.000
_cell.length_c   1.000
_cell.angle_alpha   90.00
_cell.angle_beta   90.00
_cell.angle_gamma   90.00
#
_symmetry.space_group_name_H-M   'P 1'
#
loop_
_entity.id
_entity.type
_entity.pdbx_description
1 polymer ?
#
loop_
_entity_poly.entity_id
_entity_poly.type
_entity_poly.pdbx_seq_one_letter_code
_entity_poly.pdbx_strand_id
1 'polypeptide(L)'
;EISKVRVNAVCAGPLKTSASAGIPGYVNNYLFAEQLTLRRAALKTEEVANTLIFLLSPVSSGINATGIVVDAGMSCNYFDQQIVTMATR
;
A
#
# COMPACT_ATOMS: atom_id res chain seq x y z
N GLU A 1 23.48 12.49 19.52
CA GLU A 1 22.38 13.12 20.28
C GLU A 1 21.10 12.35 20.07
N ILE A 2 20.19 12.32 21.07
CA ILE A 2 18.87 11.71 20.94
C ILE A 2 17.85 12.82 20.65
N SER A 3 17.30 12.82 19.43
CA SER A 3 16.30 13.79 18.97
C SER A 3 14.89 13.37 19.40
N LYS A 4 14.01 14.34 19.68
CA LYS A 4 12.57 14.10 19.92
C LYS A 4 11.76 13.90 18.62
N VAL A 5 12.42 13.93 17.46
CA VAL A 5 11.78 13.77 16.15
C VAL A 5 11.40 12.30 15.94
N ARG A 6 10.16 12.07 15.50
CA ARG A 6 9.68 10.75 15.06
C ARG A 6 10.01 10.56 13.58
N VAL A 7 10.45 9.36 13.22
CA VAL A 7 10.78 8.95 11.86
C VAL A 7 10.04 7.65 11.58
N ASN A 8 9.17 7.67 10.57
CA ASN A 8 8.37 6.52 10.16
C ASN A 8 8.31 6.44 8.63
N ALA A 9 7.89 5.30 8.10
CA ALA A 9 7.60 5.10 6.68
C ALA A 9 6.14 4.68 6.47
N VAL A 10 5.57 5.09 5.33
CA VAL A 10 4.30 4.56 4.84
C VAL A 10 4.60 3.70 3.62
N CYS A 11 4.45 2.40 3.80
CA CYS A 11 4.78 1.38 2.82
C CYS A 11 3.54 1.10 1.96
N ALA A 12 3.32 1.98 0.98
CA ALA A 12 2.16 1.89 0.09
C ALA A 12 2.23 0.69 -0.86
N GLY A 13 1.08 0.09 -1.15
CA GLY A 13 0.91 -0.81 -2.28
C GLY A 13 0.94 -0.08 -3.64
N PRO A 14 0.67 -0.77 -4.76
CA PRO A 14 0.65 -0.18 -6.09
C PRO A 14 -0.33 0.99 -6.18
N LEU A 15 0.15 2.13 -6.71
CA LEU A 15 -0.62 3.35 -6.92
C LEU A 15 -0.46 3.85 -8.36
N LYS A 16 -1.55 4.32 -8.95
CA LYS A 16 -1.52 4.99 -10.25
C LYS A 16 -1.04 6.43 -10.09
N THR A 17 0.21 6.70 -10.44
CA THR A 17 0.88 8.00 -10.35
C THR A 17 1.55 8.38 -11.67
N SER A 18 2.09 9.60 -11.78
CA SER A 18 2.92 10.00 -12.93
C SER A 18 4.19 9.15 -13.03
N ALA A 19 4.82 8.83 -11.89
CA ALA A 19 6.01 7.97 -11.85
C ALA A 19 5.70 6.56 -12.38
N SER A 20 4.55 6.00 -11.99
CA SER A 20 4.15 4.66 -12.44
C SER A 20 3.69 4.63 -13.90
N ALA A 21 3.19 5.75 -14.44
CA ALA A 21 2.80 5.87 -15.85
C ALA A 21 3.99 5.70 -16.81
N GLY A 22 5.22 5.97 -16.35
CA GLY A 22 6.44 5.79 -17.15
C GLY A 22 6.93 4.33 -17.23
N ILE A 23 6.35 3.40 -16.47
CA ILE A 23 6.79 2.01 -16.41
C ILE A 23 6.00 1.19 -17.45
N PRO A 24 6.65 0.61 -18.48
CA PRO A 24 5.97 -0.21 -19.48
C PRO A 24 5.19 -1.37 -18.84
N GLY A 25 3.92 -1.53 -19.23
CA GLY A 25 3.06 -2.60 -18.72
C GLY A 25 2.49 -2.39 -17.30
N TYR A 26 2.84 -1.29 -16.62
CA TYR A 26 2.41 -1.06 -15.23
C TYR A 26 0.90 -1.04 -15.04
N VAL A 27 0.15 -0.46 -16.00
CA VAL A 27 -1.31 -0.38 -15.89
C VAL A 27 -1.95 -1.75 -15.75
N ASN A 28 -1.44 -2.76 -16.47
CA ASN A 28 -1.93 -4.13 -16.36
C ASN A 28 -1.60 -4.72 -14.98
N ASN A 29 -0.39 -4.50 -14.48
CA ASN A 29 0.02 -4.94 -13.15
C ASN A 29 -0.80 -4.26 -12.04
N TYR A 30 -1.15 -2.98 -12.21
CA TYR A 30 -1.99 -2.23 -11.28
C TYR A 30 -3.42 -2.80 -11.24
N LEU A 31 -4.02 -3.09 -12.40
CA LEU A 31 -5.34 -3.72 -12.50
C LEU A 31 -5.34 -5.15 -11.95
N PHE A 32 -4.24 -5.89 -12.13
CA PHE A 32 -4.09 -7.21 -11.53
C PHE A 32 -3.91 -7.13 -10.00
N ALA A 33 -3.11 -6.18 -9.51
CA ALA A 33 -2.90 -5.95 -8.09
C ALA A 33 -4.20 -5.60 -7.35
N GLU A 34 -5.12 -4.88 -8.00
CA GLU A 34 -6.47 -4.61 -7.47
C GLU A 34 -7.21 -5.90 -7.11
N GLN A 35 -7.10 -6.93 -7.94
CA GLN A 35 -7.72 -8.23 -7.67
C GLN A 35 -7.07 -8.94 -6.49
N LEU A 36 -5.78 -8.68 -6.20
CA LEU A 36 -5.07 -9.29 -5.08
C LEU A 36 -5.35 -8.60 -3.74
N THR A 37 -5.91 -7.40 -3.72
CA THR A 37 -6.33 -6.75 -2.47
C THR A 37 -7.49 -7.52 -1.80
N LEU A 38 -7.56 -7.52 -0.47
CA LEU A 38 -8.65 -8.20 0.26
C LEU A 38 -10.04 -7.66 -0.10
N ARG A 39 -10.10 -6.40 -0.52
CA ARG A 39 -11.34 -5.70 -0.88
C ARG A 39 -11.64 -5.67 -2.38
N ARG A 40 -10.79 -6.29 -3.22
CA ARG A 40 -10.90 -6.28 -4.69
C ARG A 40 -11.05 -4.89 -5.29
N ALA A 41 -10.38 -3.91 -4.69
CA ALA A 41 -10.43 -2.52 -5.09
C ALA A 41 -9.05 -1.89 -4.87
N ALA A 42 -8.59 -1.15 -5.87
CA ALA A 42 -7.27 -0.56 -5.85
C ALA A 42 -7.05 0.36 -4.64
N LEU A 43 -5.81 0.45 -4.18
CA LEU A 43 -5.41 1.42 -3.19
C LEU A 43 -5.52 2.84 -3.77
N LYS A 44 -6.07 3.78 -3.01
CA LYS A 44 -6.16 5.18 -3.40
C LYS A 44 -5.05 5.99 -2.74
N THR A 45 -4.53 6.98 -3.46
CA THR A 45 -3.54 7.93 -2.94
C THR A 45 -4.03 8.64 -1.67
N GLU A 46 -5.34 8.91 -1.58
CA GLU A 46 -5.96 9.53 -0.40
C GLU A 46 -5.82 8.67 0.86
N GLU A 47 -5.83 7.35 0.76
CA GLU A 47 -5.69 6.45 1.91
C GLU A 47 -4.26 6.47 2.47
N VAL A 48 -3.28 6.55 1.57
CA VAL A 48 -1.87 6.77 1.93
C VAL A 48 -1.69 8.16 2.56
N ALA A 49 -2.31 9.19 2.00
CA ALA A 49 -2.28 10.54 2.54
C ALA A 49 -2.90 10.62 3.95
N ASN A 50 -4.04 9.96 4.17
CA ASN A 50 -4.68 9.89 5.48
C ASN A 50 -3.79 9.21 6.52
N THR A 51 -3.03 8.18 6.13
CA THR A 51 -2.05 7.53 7.02
C THR A 51 -0.89 8.48 7.36
N LEU A 52 -0.42 9.28 6.39
CA LEU A 52 0.58 10.31 6.65
C LEU A 52 0.06 11.38 7.62
N ILE A 53 -1.18 11.84 7.44
CA ILE A 53 -1.82 12.81 8.36
C ILE A 53 -1.87 12.23 9.78
N PHE A 54 -2.29 10.97 9.93
CA PHE A 54 -2.25 10.26 11.21
C PHE A 54 -0.84 10.25 11.80
N LEU A 55 0.17 9.83 11.02
CA LEU A 55 1.56 9.76 11.47
C LEU A 55 2.20 11.11 11.80
N LEU A 56 1.72 12.21 11.21
CA LEU A 56 2.16 13.57 11.52
C LEU A 56 1.46 14.13 12.76
N SER A 57 0.30 13.60 13.12
CA SER A 57 -0.51 14.10 14.22
C SER A 57 0.01 13.69 15.62
N PRO A 58 -0.48 14.32 16.70
CA PRO A 58 -0.18 13.91 18.07
C PRO A 58 -0.72 12.53 18.45
N VAL A 59 -1.75 12.03 17.74
CA VAL A 59 -2.38 10.74 18.09
C VAL A 59 -1.47 9.54 17.79
N SER A 60 -0.45 9.71 16.95
CA SER A 60 0.58 8.71 16.69
C SER A 60 1.86 8.93 17.53
N SER A 61 1.78 9.64 18.66
CA SER A 61 2.96 10.05 19.46
C SER A 61 3.83 8.89 19.94
N GLY A 62 3.26 7.71 20.15
CA GLY A 62 3.98 6.49 20.52
C GLY A 62 4.61 5.72 19.35
N ILE A 63 4.41 6.16 18.10
CA ILE A 63 4.85 5.43 16.90
C ILE A 63 6.11 6.07 16.33
N ASN A 64 7.21 5.31 16.37
CA ASN A 64 8.52 5.71 15.85
C ASN A 64 9.27 4.51 15.28
N ALA A 65 10.18 4.76 14.33
CA ALA A 65 11.06 3.78 13.70
C ALA A 65 10.35 2.57 13.10
N THR A 66 9.15 2.79 12.52
CA THR A 66 8.37 1.71 11.89
C THR A 66 7.89 2.05 10.49
N GLY A 67 7.67 1.01 9.69
CA GLY A 67 7.01 1.07 8.39
C GLY A 67 5.56 0.59 8.51
N ILE A 68 4.60 1.48 8.29
CA ILE A 68 3.18 1.14 8.26
C ILE A 68 2.80 0.70 6.85
N VAL A 69 2.39 -0.57 6.70
CA VAL A 69 1.92 -1.11 5.43
C VAL A 69 0.52 -0.56 5.11
N VAL A 70 0.37 0.00 3.91
CA VAL A 70 -0.88 0.54 3.39
C VAL A 70 -1.07 0.03 1.97
N ASP A 71 -1.58 -1.19 1.83
CA ASP A 71 -1.64 -1.91 0.54
C ASP A 71 -3.00 -2.59 0.30
N ALA A 72 -4.02 -2.18 1.05
CA ALA A 72 -5.35 -2.79 1.03
C ALA A 72 -5.35 -4.33 1.26
N GLY A 73 -4.37 -4.83 2.04
CA GLY A 73 -4.24 -6.24 2.40
C GLY A 73 -3.65 -7.12 1.30
N MET A 74 -3.09 -6.52 0.24
CA MET A 74 -2.47 -7.27 -0.85
C MET A 74 -1.35 -8.19 -0.36
N SER A 75 -0.49 -7.72 0.55
CA SER A 75 0.65 -8.47 1.08
C SER A 75 0.29 -9.68 1.93
N CYS A 76 -0.95 -9.81 2.42
CA CYS A 76 -1.36 -11.01 3.16
C CYS A 76 -2.22 -11.97 2.33
N ASN A 77 -2.64 -11.58 1.12
CA ASN A 77 -3.58 -12.36 0.29
C ASN A 77 -2.88 -13.23 -0.77
N TYR A 78 -1.86 -13.99 -0.37
CA TYR A 78 -1.02 -14.75 -1.32
C TYR A 78 -1.76 -15.85 -2.09
N PHE A 79 -2.73 -16.53 -1.45
CA PHE A 79 -3.43 -17.68 -2.02
C PHE A 79 -4.90 -17.37 -2.29
N ASP A 80 -5.11 -16.32 -3.07
CA ASP A 80 -6.43 -15.95 -3.51
C ASP A 80 -7.04 -17.04 -4.40
N GLN A 81 -8.08 -17.74 -3.90
CA GLN A 81 -8.60 -18.94 -4.57
C GLN A 81 -9.13 -18.67 -5.99
N GLN A 82 -9.66 -17.47 -6.24
CA GLN A 82 -10.11 -17.10 -7.58
C GLN A 82 -8.92 -16.99 -8.53
N ILE A 83 -7.85 -16.32 -8.09
CA ILE A 83 -6.63 -16.16 -8.89
C ILE A 83 -5.90 -17.49 -9.09
N VAL A 84 -5.79 -18.31 -8.04
CA VAL A 84 -5.20 -19.65 -8.13
C VAL A 84 -5.95 -20.47 -9.17
N THR A 85 -7.29 -20.48 -9.11
CA THR A 85 -8.13 -21.21 -10.08
C THR A 85 -7.95 -20.69 -11.51
N MET A 86 -7.83 -19.38 -11.71
CA MET A 86 -7.59 -18.79 -13.03
C MET A 86 -6.22 -19.14 -13.59
N ALA A 87 -5.19 -19.24 -12.73
CA ALA A 87 -3.82 -19.53 -13.15
C ALA A 87 -3.55 -21.02 -13.38
N THR A 88 -4.30 -21.92 -12.75
CA THR A 88 -4.12 -23.39 -12.86
C THR A 88 -5.07 -24.05 -13.86
N ARG A 89 -5.88 -23.27 -14.58
CA ARG A 89 -6.73 -23.73 -15.69
C ARG A 89 -6.03 -23.50 -17.01
#